data_AF-A0A1V5IEA9-F1
#
_entry.id   AF-A0A1V5IEA9-F1
#
_cell.length_a   1.000
_cell.length_b   1.000
_cell.length_c   1.000
_cell.angle_alpha   90.00
_cell.angle_beta   90.00
_cell.angle_gamma   90.00
#
_symmetry.space_group_name_H-M   'P 1'
#
loop_
_entity.id
_entity.type
_entity.pdbx_description
1 polymer ?
#
loop_
_entity_poly.entity_id
_entity_poly.type
_entity_poly.pdbx_seq_one_letter_code
_entity_poly.pdbx_strand_id
1 'polypeptide(L)'
;MKLMVERAKQNGISIRRQQFVEFGRGIVFFPGVEEWFDLINRKGSEMGVNVEHYIISSGLKELIEGTPIAKHFKQIYACSFMYEDDAAVWPAVAVDFTSKTQFIFMINKGIHEIWDNVRINDSMSEEDRPIPFQNMIYLGDGETDIPSMRIVKTEGGHSVAIYKPGNRNSCAQAKRLVQRGRVNFACPGDYTEGSELYQVITATIAKIKTYSKFNTLERENQKSMLER
;
A
#
# COMPACT_ATOMS: atom_id res chain seq x y z
N MET A 1 -6.16 20.52 -1.21
CA MET A 1 -6.00 20.76 0.24
C MET A 1 -6.00 22.23 0.60
N LYS A 2 -5.13 23.08 0.02
CA LYS A 2 -5.10 24.53 0.33
C LYS A 2 -6.47 25.22 0.19
N LEU A 3 -7.17 24.95 -0.92
CA LEU A 3 -8.52 25.44 -1.16
C LEU A 3 -9.53 25.02 -0.08
N MET A 4 -9.38 23.83 0.51
CA MET A 4 -10.25 23.37 1.60
C MET A 4 -10.08 24.24 2.85
N VAL A 5 -8.83 24.56 3.22
CA VAL A 5 -8.52 25.46 4.34
C VAL A 5 -9.05 26.87 4.09
N GLU A 6 -8.88 27.40 2.88
CA GLU A 6 -9.38 28.73 2.50
C GLU A 6 -10.91 28.80 2.57
N ARG A 7 -11.60 27.80 2.03
CA ARG A 7 -13.06 27.72 2.07
C ARG A 7 -13.58 27.55 3.49
N ALA A 8 -12.93 26.75 4.32
CA ALA A 8 -13.31 26.61 5.73
C ALA A 8 -13.18 27.94 6.47
N LYS A 9 -12.06 28.66 6.30
CA LYS A 9 -11.86 30.00 6.86
C LYS A 9 -12.93 31.00 6.39
N GLN A 10 -13.26 31.01 5.10
CA GLN A 10 -14.32 31.88 4.54
C GLN A 10 -15.71 31.61 5.13
N ASN A 11 -15.97 30.38 5.57
CA ASN A 11 -17.25 29.98 6.18
C ASN A 11 -17.20 29.99 7.72
N GLY A 12 -16.12 30.49 8.34
CA GLY A 12 -15.96 30.47 9.79
C GLY A 12 -15.83 29.06 10.40
N ILE A 13 -15.47 28.07 9.58
CA ILE A 13 -15.28 26.68 9.98
C ILE A 13 -13.80 26.46 10.30
N SER A 14 -13.51 25.97 11.51
CA SER A 14 -12.18 25.47 11.86
C SER A 14 -12.08 23.99 11.51
N ILE A 15 -11.13 23.64 10.65
CA ILE A 15 -10.81 22.24 10.36
C ILE A 15 -9.89 21.74 11.47
N ARG A 16 -10.37 20.82 12.30
CA ARG A 16 -9.60 20.24 13.40
C ARG A 16 -9.17 18.82 13.09
N ARG A 17 -8.00 18.41 13.59
CA ARG A 17 -7.49 17.05 13.40
C ARG A 17 -8.49 16.02 13.92
N GLN A 18 -9.04 16.25 15.11
CA GLN A 18 -9.96 15.32 15.75
C GLN A 18 -11.25 15.08 14.95
N GLN A 19 -11.70 16.07 14.15
CA GLN A 19 -12.89 15.90 13.31
C GLN A 19 -12.64 14.88 12.19
N PHE A 20 -11.46 14.91 11.56
CA PHE A 20 -11.12 13.91 10.54
C PHE A 20 -10.98 12.51 11.14
N VAL A 21 -10.38 12.40 12.33
CA VAL A 21 -10.31 11.14 13.07
C VAL A 21 -11.71 10.60 13.37
N GLU A 22 -12.64 11.46 13.81
CA GLU A 22 -14.02 11.04 14.07
C GLU A 22 -14.72 10.58 12.78
N PHE A 23 -14.55 11.29 11.67
CA PHE A 23 -15.10 10.87 10.37
C PHE A 23 -14.53 9.53 9.90
N GLY A 24 -13.26 9.24 10.23
CA GLY A 24 -12.62 7.96 9.95
C GLY A 24 -13.34 6.76 10.56
N ARG A 25 -13.98 6.94 11.72
CA ARG A 25 -14.73 5.88 12.42
C ARG A 25 -16.00 5.47 11.68
N GLY A 26 -16.56 6.36 10.86
CA GLY A 26 -17.78 6.13 10.10
C GLY A 26 -17.56 5.55 8.70
N ILE A 27 -16.31 5.23 8.32
CA ILE A 27 -16.02 4.66 7.00
C ILE A 27 -16.64 3.26 6.88
N VAL A 28 -17.38 3.06 5.80
CA VAL A 28 -17.91 1.74 5.43
C VAL A 28 -16.91 1.04 4.53
N PHE A 29 -16.41 -0.11 4.98
CA PHE A 29 -15.45 -0.91 4.22
C PHE A 29 -16.12 -1.90 3.26
N PHE A 30 -15.32 -2.46 2.35
CA PHE A 30 -15.69 -3.68 1.65
C PHE A 30 -15.87 -4.84 2.64
N PRO A 31 -16.67 -5.85 2.30
CA PRO A 31 -16.86 -7.03 3.15
C PRO A 31 -15.51 -7.65 3.56
N GLY A 32 -15.33 -7.92 4.85
CA GLY A 32 -14.16 -8.62 5.41
C GLY A 32 -12.88 -7.80 5.63
N VAL A 33 -12.88 -6.50 5.34
CA VAL A 33 -11.66 -5.66 5.46
C VAL A 33 -11.20 -5.52 6.91
N GLU A 34 -12.11 -5.44 7.87
CA GLU A 34 -11.74 -5.27 9.28
C GLU A 34 -10.98 -6.49 9.82
N GLU A 35 -11.34 -7.70 9.37
CA GLU A 35 -10.69 -8.96 9.76
C GLU A 35 -9.49 -9.30 8.86
N TRP A 36 -9.38 -8.68 7.69
CA TRP A 36 -8.43 -9.06 6.64
C TRP A 36 -6.98 -9.08 7.10
N PHE A 37 -6.54 -8.06 7.82
CA PHE A 37 -5.13 -7.90 8.18
C PHE A 37 -4.68 -9.00 9.14
N ASP A 38 -5.49 -9.31 10.16
CA ASP A 38 -5.21 -10.39 11.10
C ASP A 38 -5.29 -11.75 10.41
N LEU A 39 -6.24 -11.95 9.50
CA LEU A 39 -6.36 -13.14 8.68
C LEU A 39 -5.08 -13.40 7.85
N ILE A 40 -4.59 -12.38 7.14
CA ILE A 40 -3.39 -12.50 6.31
C ILE A 40 -2.13 -12.64 7.18
N ASN A 41 -2.03 -11.95 8.31
CA ASN A 41 -0.92 -12.11 9.26
C ASN A 41 -0.83 -13.54 9.79
N ARG A 42 -1.96 -14.10 10.23
CA ARG A 42 -2.05 -15.49 10.65
C ARG A 42 -1.61 -16.42 9.53
N LYS A 43 -2.09 -16.20 8.30
CA LYS A 43 -1.74 -17.07 7.17
C LYS A 43 -0.26 -16.98 6.79
N GLY A 44 0.32 -15.79 6.84
CA GLY A 44 1.76 -15.58 6.69
C GLY A 44 2.54 -16.35 7.76
N SER A 45 2.15 -16.20 9.02
CA SER A 45 2.80 -16.89 10.15
C SER A 45 2.71 -18.42 10.03
N GLU A 46 1.58 -18.99 9.63
CA GLU A 46 1.43 -20.43 9.34
C GLU A 46 2.38 -20.89 8.23
N MET A 47 2.61 -20.02 7.24
CA MET A 47 3.59 -20.24 6.18
C MET A 47 5.03 -19.93 6.61
N GLY A 48 5.28 -19.45 7.83
CA GLY A 48 6.62 -19.08 8.29
C GLY A 48 7.17 -17.82 7.62
N VAL A 49 6.30 -16.89 7.22
CA VAL A 49 6.68 -15.56 6.72
C VAL A 49 6.03 -14.47 7.56
N ASN A 50 6.76 -13.36 7.76
CA ASN A 50 6.19 -12.18 8.39
C ASN A 50 5.55 -11.28 7.32
N VAL A 51 4.33 -10.80 7.57
CA VAL A 51 3.62 -9.88 6.65
C VAL A 51 3.55 -8.51 7.29
N GLU A 52 4.00 -7.50 6.56
CA GLU A 52 3.86 -6.10 6.96
C GLU A 52 2.86 -5.40 6.05
N HIS A 53 1.96 -4.62 6.64
CA HIS A 53 0.93 -3.87 5.91
C HIS A 53 1.28 -2.39 5.85
N TYR A 54 1.15 -1.81 4.67
CA TYR A 54 1.38 -0.40 4.42
C TYR A 54 0.18 0.17 3.68
N ILE A 55 -0.14 1.44 3.93
CA ILE A 55 -1.15 2.15 3.15
C ILE A 55 -0.56 3.41 2.54
N ILE A 56 -0.80 3.57 1.24
CA ILE A 56 -0.37 4.72 0.45
C ILE A 56 -1.64 5.34 -0.16
N SER A 57 -2.00 6.55 0.28
CA SER A 57 -3.29 7.15 -0.03
C SER A 57 -3.14 8.62 -0.43
N SER A 58 -3.91 9.06 -1.42
CA SER A 58 -4.11 10.49 -1.69
C SER A 58 -5.18 11.12 -0.78
N GLY A 59 -5.82 10.32 0.08
CA GLY A 59 -6.72 10.77 1.14
C GLY A 59 -5.98 11.38 2.34
N LEU A 60 -6.74 11.78 3.36
CA LEU A 60 -6.20 12.39 4.58
C LEU A 60 -5.71 11.31 5.56
N LYS A 61 -4.50 11.50 6.09
CA LYS A 61 -3.86 10.61 7.07
C LYS A 61 -4.71 10.50 8.33
N GLU A 62 -5.18 11.62 8.84
CA GLU A 62 -5.96 11.73 10.08
C GLU A 62 -7.30 10.98 9.97
N LEU A 63 -7.87 10.94 8.76
CA LEU A 63 -9.08 10.18 8.47
C LEU A 63 -8.80 8.66 8.48
N ILE A 64 -7.67 8.23 7.92
CA ILE A 64 -7.25 6.82 7.97
C ILE A 64 -6.93 6.41 9.41
N GLU A 65 -6.24 7.26 10.17
CA GLU A 65 -5.91 7.02 11.58
C GLU A 65 -7.15 6.81 12.47
N GLY A 66 -8.30 7.39 12.07
CA GLY A 66 -9.58 7.20 12.75
C GLY A 66 -10.27 5.87 12.48
N THR A 67 -9.79 5.09 11.50
CA THR A 67 -10.41 3.82 11.11
C THR A 67 -10.07 2.68 12.07
N PRO A 68 -10.93 1.65 12.20
CA PRO A 68 -10.62 0.46 13.00
C PRO A 68 -9.40 -0.31 12.48
N ILE A 69 -9.07 -0.15 11.19
CA ILE A 69 -7.97 -0.85 10.53
C ILE A 69 -6.61 -0.14 10.66
N ALA A 70 -6.59 1.12 11.14
CA ALA A 70 -5.37 1.94 11.22
C ALA A 70 -4.22 1.23 11.96
N LYS A 71 -4.57 0.51 13.03
CA LYS A 71 -3.64 -0.24 13.91
C LYS A 71 -2.84 -1.33 13.20
N HIS A 72 -3.30 -1.82 12.03
CA HIS A 72 -2.62 -2.89 11.31
C HIS A 72 -1.50 -2.37 10.41
N PHE A 73 -1.48 -1.08 10.08
CA PHE A 73 -0.48 -0.52 9.18
C PHE A 73 0.81 -0.21 9.94
N LYS A 74 1.92 -0.74 9.44
CA LYS A 74 3.28 -0.39 9.87
C LYS A 74 3.54 1.10 9.63
N GLN A 75 3.04 1.63 8.51
CA GLN A 75 3.12 3.06 8.19
C GLN A 75 1.97 3.49 7.29
N ILE A 76 1.48 4.72 7.53
CA ILE A 76 0.43 5.40 6.76
C ILE A 76 1.07 6.57 6.00
N TYR A 77 1.20 6.43 4.69
CA TYR A 77 1.63 7.49 3.76
C TYR A 77 0.41 8.14 3.12
N ALA A 78 0.04 9.33 3.62
CA ALA A 78 -1.16 10.01 3.17
C ALA A 78 -1.02 11.54 3.27
N CYS A 79 -1.96 12.25 2.65
CA CYS A 79 -2.02 13.70 2.77
C CYS A 79 -2.24 14.12 4.22
N SER A 80 -1.62 15.21 4.67
CA SER A 80 -1.82 15.71 6.04
C SER A 80 -1.78 17.24 6.07
N PHE A 81 -2.35 17.82 7.12
CA PHE A 81 -2.26 19.26 7.38
C PHE A 81 -1.22 19.58 8.46
N MET A 82 -0.69 20.80 8.37
CA MET A 82 -0.04 21.48 9.48
C MET A 82 -1.14 22.14 10.32
N TYR A 83 -1.09 21.96 11.64
CA TYR A 83 -2.07 22.50 12.58
C TYR A 83 -1.40 23.53 13.50
N GLU A 84 -2.08 24.65 13.72
CA GLU A 84 -1.76 25.65 14.74
C GLU A 84 -2.99 25.81 15.61
N ASP A 85 -2.84 25.73 16.94
CA ASP A 85 -3.96 25.77 17.90
C ASP A 85 -5.13 24.82 17.55
N ASP A 86 -4.79 23.60 17.13
CA ASP A 86 -5.73 22.55 16.67
C ASP A 86 -6.52 22.89 15.39
N ALA A 87 -6.15 23.96 14.67
CA ALA A 87 -6.74 24.34 13.39
C ALA A 87 -5.78 24.10 12.23
N ALA A 88 -6.25 23.44 11.16
CA ALA A 88 -5.46 23.23 9.96
C ALA A 88 -5.17 24.58 9.26
N VAL A 89 -3.89 24.89 9.08
CA VAL A 89 -3.44 26.17 8.49
C VAL A 89 -2.84 26.03 7.09
N TRP A 90 -2.20 24.89 6.80
CA TRP A 90 -1.51 24.64 5.53
C TRP A 90 -1.40 23.12 5.24
N PRO A 91 -1.30 22.68 3.97
CA PRO A 91 -0.95 21.29 3.67
C PRO A 91 0.49 20.97 4.13
N ALA A 92 0.66 19.94 4.95
CA ALA A 92 1.99 19.46 5.37
C ALA A 92 2.56 18.45 4.37
N VAL A 93 1.74 17.48 3.96
CA VAL A 93 2.08 16.49 2.93
C VAL A 93 0.95 16.42 1.93
N ALA A 94 1.26 16.47 0.63
CA ALA A 94 0.32 16.27 -0.45
C ALA A 94 0.76 15.07 -1.29
N VAL A 95 -0.06 14.03 -1.29
CA VAL A 95 0.21 12.76 -1.98
C VAL A 95 -0.58 12.71 -3.28
N ASP A 96 0.15 12.68 -4.40
CA ASP A 96 -0.38 12.45 -5.73
C ASP A 96 0.08 11.08 -6.29
N PHE A 97 -0.30 10.78 -7.54
CA PHE A 97 0.06 9.51 -8.19
C PHE A 97 1.59 9.33 -8.32
N THR A 98 2.37 10.41 -8.37
CA THR A 98 3.84 10.36 -8.43
C THR A 98 4.42 10.06 -7.05
N SER A 99 3.90 10.72 -6.01
CA SER A 99 4.33 10.52 -4.62
C SER A 99 4.08 9.09 -4.16
N LYS A 100 3.01 8.45 -4.66
CA LYS A 100 2.74 7.03 -4.37
C LYS A 100 3.90 6.12 -4.78
N THR A 101 4.51 6.33 -5.94
CA THR A 101 5.64 5.49 -6.38
C THR A 101 6.87 5.74 -5.53
N GLN A 102 7.14 6.99 -5.13
CA GLN A 102 8.20 7.31 -4.18
C GLN A 102 8.03 6.55 -2.86
N PHE A 103 6.82 6.49 -2.30
CA PHE A 103 6.57 5.75 -1.06
C PHE A 103 6.80 4.24 -1.19
N ILE A 104 6.57 3.65 -2.37
CA ILE A 104 6.91 2.24 -2.62
C ILE A 104 8.43 2.04 -2.55
N PHE A 105 9.21 2.94 -3.14
CA PHE A 105 10.68 2.91 -3.03
C PHE A 105 11.17 3.12 -1.60
N MET A 106 10.51 4.00 -0.84
CA MET A 106 10.81 4.18 0.58
C MET A 106 10.57 2.90 1.37
N ILE A 107 9.45 2.22 1.17
CA ILE A 107 9.15 0.91 1.79
C ILE A 107 10.21 -0.10 1.38
N ASN A 108 10.57 -0.14 0.10
CA ASN A 108 11.60 -1.04 -0.43
C ASN A 108 12.96 -0.86 0.27
N LYS A 109 13.34 0.39 0.56
CA LYS A 109 14.58 0.76 1.25
C LYS A 109 14.47 0.79 2.79
N GLY A 110 13.29 0.55 3.36
CA GLY A 110 13.06 0.65 4.81
C GLY A 110 13.15 2.07 5.38
N ILE A 111 12.85 3.08 4.57
CA ILE A 111 12.86 4.50 4.97
C ILE A 111 11.45 4.89 5.41
N HIS A 112 11.31 5.49 6.59
CA HIS A 112 10.01 5.85 7.14
C HIS A 112 9.78 7.36 7.20
N GLU A 113 10.86 8.14 7.24
CA GLU A 113 10.86 9.59 7.29
C GLU A 113 10.68 10.20 5.90
N ILE A 114 9.51 10.80 5.65
CA ILE A 114 9.12 11.37 4.34
C ILE A 114 10.06 12.49 3.88
N TRP A 115 10.70 13.18 4.82
CA TRP A 115 11.62 14.30 4.56
C TRP A 115 13.07 13.86 4.31
N ASP A 116 13.42 12.58 4.49
CA ASP A 116 14.79 12.09 4.31
C ASP A 116 15.12 11.86 2.83
N ASN A 117 15.31 12.97 2.11
CA ASN A 117 15.66 12.96 0.69
C ASN A 117 17.06 12.41 0.41
N VAL A 118 17.95 12.36 1.41
CA VAL A 118 19.32 11.85 1.21
C VAL A 118 19.26 10.33 1.08
N ARG A 119 18.68 9.63 2.07
CA ARG A 119 18.59 8.17 2.04
C ARG A 119 17.76 7.63 0.89
N ILE A 120 16.74 8.37 0.46
CA ILE A 120 15.93 7.99 -0.70
C ILE A 120 16.76 7.98 -1.99
N ASN A 121 17.68 8.93 -2.13
CA ASN A 121 18.52 9.07 -3.32
C ASN A 121 19.81 8.23 -3.25
N ASP A 122 20.21 7.80 -2.06
CA ASP A 122 21.35 6.91 -1.89
C ASP A 122 21.12 5.57 -2.59
N SER A 123 22.14 5.09 -3.29
CA SER A 123 22.12 3.79 -3.94
C SER A 123 22.11 2.70 -2.87
N MET A 124 21.12 1.82 -2.93
CA MET A 124 21.02 0.62 -2.11
C MET A 124 20.92 -0.57 -3.04
N SER A 125 21.85 -1.51 -2.90
CA SER A 125 21.87 -2.75 -3.68
C SER A 125 20.56 -3.52 -3.47
N GLU A 126 20.19 -4.40 -4.40
CA GLU A 126 18.97 -5.19 -4.23
C GLU A 126 19.02 -6.12 -3.03
N GLU A 127 20.22 -6.54 -2.64
CA GLU A 127 20.45 -7.50 -1.55
C GLU A 127 20.34 -6.84 -0.17
N ASP A 128 20.67 -5.55 -0.08
CA ASP A 128 20.59 -4.78 1.17
C ASP A 128 19.20 -4.21 1.44
N ARG A 129 18.27 -4.31 0.48
CA ARG A 129 16.91 -3.77 0.60
C ARG A 129 16.10 -4.59 1.61
N PRO A 130 15.61 -3.99 2.70
CA PRO A 130 14.85 -4.71 3.72
C PRO A 130 13.58 -5.40 3.17
N ILE A 131 12.91 -4.77 2.19
CA ILE A 131 11.70 -5.32 1.58
C ILE A 131 11.88 -5.32 0.05
N PRO A 132 12.45 -6.37 -0.57
CA PRO A 132 12.61 -6.45 -2.01
C PRO A 132 11.27 -6.35 -2.76
N PHE A 133 11.26 -5.74 -3.95
CA PHE A 133 10.05 -5.62 -4.77
C PHE A 133 9.39 -6.97 -5.09
N GLN A 134 10.19 -8.01 -5.29
CA GLN A 134 9.72 -9.38 -5.52
C GLN A 134 8.84 -9.92 -4.38
N ASN A 135 9.02 -9.39 -3.16
CA ASN A 135 8.26 -9.75 -1.97
C ASN A 135 7.04 -8.83 -1.74
N MET A 136 6.77 -7.88 -2.63
CA MET A 136 5.67 -6.94 -2.50
C MET A 136 4.40 -7.44 -3.21
N ILE A 137 3.27 -7.22 -2.54
CA ILE A 137 1.94 -7.35 -3.12
C ILE A 137 1.26 -5.99 -3.04
N TYR A 138 0.91 -5.40 -4.19
CA TYR A 138 0.26 -4.09 -4.28
C TYR A 138 -1.20 -4.25 -4.64
N LEU A 139 -2.10 -3.69 -3.82
CA LEU A 139 -3.53 -3.61 -4.10
C LEU A 139 -3.88 -2.18 -4.52
N GLY A 140 -4.54 -2.01 -5.66
CA GLY A 140 -4.98 -0.70 -6.14
C GLY A 140 -6.31 -0.80 -6.90
N ASP A 141 -7.16 0.21 -6.79
CA ASP A 141 -8.53 0.17 -7.31
C ASP A 141 -8.77 1.06 -8.53
N GLY A 142 -7.83 1.94 -8.87
CA GLY A 142 -8.07 2.99 -9.84
C GLY A 142 -6.88 3.38 -10.72
N GLU A 143 -7.17 4.33 -11.60
CA GLU A 143 -6.19 4.90 -12.54
C GLU A 143 -5.00 5.57 -11.85
N THR A 144 -5.22 6.17 -10.67
CA THR A 144 -4.15 6.85 -9.93
C THR A 144 -3.06 5.90 -9.43
N ASP A 145 -3.36 4.60 -9.35
CA ASP A 145 -2.43 3.56 -8.90
C ASP A 145 -1.77 2.82 -10.06
N ILE A 146 -2.07 3.15 -11.32
CA ILE A 146 -1.45 2.50 -12.49
C ILE A 146 0.07 2.59 -12.47
N PRO A 147 0.70 3.75 -12.17
CA PRO A 147 2.16 3.82 -12.07
C PRO A 147 2.72 2.90 -10.99
N SER A 148 2.10 2.90 -9.80
CA SER A 148 2.45 2.05 -8.66
C SER A 148 2.32 0.55 -8.94
N MET A 149 1.21 0.14 -9.53
CA MET A 149 0.99 -1.25 -9.91
C MET A 149 1.99 -1.68 -10.99
N ARG A 150 2.25 -0.82 -11.98
CA ARG A 150 3.21 -1.12 -13.04
C ARG A 150 4.61 -1.30 -12.46
N ILE A 151 5.07 -0.39 -11.60
CA ILE A 151 6.43 -0.45 -11.07
C ILE A 151 6.63 -1.69 -10.22
N VAL A 152 5.70 -2.00 -9.30
CA VAL A 152 5.77 -3.21 -8.48
C VAL A 152 5.82 -4.46 -9.36
N LYS A 153 4.97 -4.53 -10.41
CA LYS A 153 4.97 -5.66 -11.34
C LYS A 153 6.26 -5.77 -12.16
N THR A 154 6.78 -4.66 -12.66
CA THR A 154 8.00 -4.64 -13.49
C THR A 154 9.23 -5.04 -12.69
N GLU A 155 9.31 -4.65 -11.42
CA GLU A 155 10.39 -5.02 -10.49
C GLU A 155 10.21 -6.43 -9.87
N GLY A 156 9.32 -7.26 -10.43
CA GLY A 156 9.13 -8.66 -10.05
C GLY A 156 8.13 -8.92 -8.92
N GLY A 157 7.50 -7.88 -8.38
CA GLY A 157 6.41 -7.98 -7.42
C GLY A 157 5.06 -8.32 -8.06
N HIS A 158 4.00 -8.26 -7.26
CA HIS A 158 2.67 -8.70 -7.65
C HIS A 158 1.65 -7.60 -7.45
N SER A 159 0.93 -7.21 -8.50
CA SER A 159 -0.11 -6.19 -8.44
C SER A 159 -1.49 -6.78 -8.69
N VAL A 160 -2.46 -6.39 -7.86
CA VAL A 160 -3.85 -6.84 -7.93
C VAL A 160 -4.75 -5.61 -8.04
N ALA A 161 -5.50 -5.53 -9.14
CA ALA A 161 -6.52 -4.51 -9.31
C ALA A 161 -7.80 -4.90 -8.53
N ILE A 162 -8.29 -4.02 -7.67
CA ILE A 162 -9.53 -4.25 -6.91
C ILE A 162 -10.68 -3.51 -7.60
N TYR A 163 -11.77 -4.20 -7.94
CA TYR A 163 -12.95 -3.57 -8.51
C TYR A 163 -14.19 -3.72 -7.63
N LYS A 164 -15.07 -2.73 -7.67
CA LYS A 164 -16.35 -2.78 -6.94
C LYS A 164 -17.32 -3.74 -7.65
N PRO A 165 -17.78 -4.82 -7.00
CA PRO A 165 -18.79 -5.72 -7.57
C PRO A 165 -20.07 -4.95 -7.94
N GLY A 166 -20.69 -5.32 -9.06
CA GLY A 166 -21.90 -4.66 -9.57
C GLY A 166 -21.65 -3.28 -10.23
N ASN A 167 -20.47 -2.68 -10.08
CA ASN A 167 -20.13 -1.43 -10.79
C ASN A 167 -19.48 -1.74 -12.14
N ARG A 168 -20.24 -1.54 -13.23
CA ARG A 168 -19.78 -1.79 -14.61
C ARG A 168 -18.52 -1.02 -14.99
N ASN A 169 -18.40 0.22 -14.57
CA ASN A 169 -17.24 1.07 -14.91
C ASN A 169 -15.97 0.58 -14.21
N SER A 170 -16.06 0.27 -12.91
CA SER A 170 -14.94 -0.26 -12.12
C SER A 170 -14.49 -1.62 -12.67
N CYS A 171 -15.44 -2.52 -12.97
CA CYS A 171 -15.13 -3.81 -13.58
C CYS A 171 -14.48 -3.66 -14.97
N ALA A 172 -14.99 -2.77 -15.83
CA ALA A 172 -14.40 -2.50 -17.14
C ALA A 172 -12.98 -1.93 -17.04
N GLN A 173 -12.73 -1.05 -16.06
CA GLN A 173 -11.41 -0.49 -15.79
C GLN A 173 -10.42 -1.59 -15.37
N ALA A 174 -10.79 -2.42 -14.40
CA ALA A 174 -9.95 -3.54 -13.95
C ALA A 174 -9.66 -4.54 -15.10
N LYS A 175 -10.66 -4.84 -15.94
CA LYS A 175 -10.46 -5.64 -17.16
C LYS A 175 -9.42 -5.04 -18.11
N ARG A 176 -9.47 -3.72 -18.34
CA ARG A 176 -8.48 -3.02 -19.18
C ARG A 176 -7.07 -3.09 -18.58
N LEU A 177 -6.94 -3.02 -17.26
CA LEU A 177 -5.65 -3.13 -16.58
C LEU A 177 -5.01 -4.50 -16.81
N VAL A 178 -5.80 -5.57 -16.70
CA VAL A 178 -5.36 -6.95 -16.98
C VAL A 178 -5.00 -7.11 -18.46
N GLN A 179 -5.88 -6.70 -19.38
CA GLN A 179 -5.67 -6.83 -20.83
C GLN A 179 -4.41 -6.11 -21.31
N ARG A 180 -4.08 -4.96 -20.72
CA ARG A 180 -2.87 -4.18 -21.04
C ARG A 180 -1.63 -4.66 -20.28
N GLY A 181 -1.72 -5.79 -19.58
CA GLY A 181 -0.63 -6.35 -18.80
C GLY A 181 -0.13 -5.45 -17.68
N ARG A 182 -0.95 -4.51 -17.17
CA ARG A 182 -0.56 -3.55 -16.13
C ARG A 182 -0.56 -4.15 -14.72
N VAL A 183 -1.34 -5.19 -14.50
CA VAL A 183 -1.47 -5.91 -13.22
C VAL A 183 -1.32 -7.41 -13.43
N ASN A 184 -1.15 -8.17 -12.36
CA ASN A 184 -1.12 -9.64 -12.37
C ASN A 184 -2.54 -10.20 -12.29
N PHE A 185 -3.37 -9.62 -11.41
CA PHE A 185 -4.73 -10.07 -11.15
C PHE A 185 -5.70 -8.90 -11.12
N ALA A 186 -6.99 -9.19 -11.29
CA ALA A 186 -8.08 -8.28 -10.98
C ALA A 186 -9.14 -9.03 -10.19
N CYS A 187 -9.45 -8.58 -8.97
CA CYS A 187 -10.34 -9.27 -8.05
C CYS A 187 -11.48 -8.35 -7.58
N PRO A 188 -12.65 -8.90 -7.24
CA PRO A 188 -13.70 -8.12 -6.60
C PRO A 188 -13.24 -7.59 -5.23
N GLY A 189 -13.78 -6.45 -4.82
CA GLY A 189 -13.64 -5.89 -3.47
C GLY A 189 -14.40 -6.72 -2.43
N ASP A 190 -13.90 -7.93 -2.17
CA ASP A 190 -14.39 -8.87 -1.18
C ASP A 190 -13.18 -9.48 -0.46
N TYR A 191 -12.98 -9.07 0.79
CA TYR A 191 -11.85 -9.41 1.64
C TYR A 191 -12.22 -10.52 2.64
N THR A 192 -13.32 -11.23 2.42
CA THR A 192 -13.70 -12.36 3.28
C THR A 192 -12.79 -13.57 3.07
N GLU A 193 -12.64 -14.41 4.10
CA GLU A 193 -11.90 -15.67 3.98
C GLU A 193 -12.56 -16.58 2.92
N GLY A 194 -11.74 -17.14 2.03
CA GLY A 194 -12.19 -18.00 0.94
C GLY A 194 -12.57 -17.26 -0.35
N SER A 195 -12.65 -15.93 -0.34
CA SER A 195 -12.92 -15.11 -1.53
C SER A 195 -11.83 -15.28 -2.60
N GLU A 196 -12.10 -14.80 -3.82
CA GLU A 196 -11.11 -14.80 -4.91
C GLU A 196 -9.85 -14.01 -4.51
N LEU A 197 -10.03 -12.84 -3.88
CA LEU A 197 -8.90 -12.03 -3.41
C LEU A 197 -8.09 -12.79 -2.36
N TYR A 198 -8.74 -13.41 -1.38
CA TYR A 198 -8.06 -14.23 -0.37
C TYR A 198 -7.19 -15.33 -1.01
N GLN A 199 -7.75 -16.07 -1.97
CA GLN A 199 -7.02 -17.13 -2.67
C GLN A 199 -5.80 -16.59 -3.44
N VAL A 200 -5.97 -15.49 -4.17
CA VAL A 200 -4.88 -14.84 -4.91
C VAL A 200 -3.75 -14.40 -3.98
N ILE A 201 -4.08 -13.77 -2.85
CA ILE A 201 -3.10 -13.22 -1.92
C ILE A 201 -2.34 -14.34 -1.21
N THR A 202 -3.04 -15.34 -0.70
CA THR A 202 -2.41 -16.49 -0.03
C THR A 202 -1.55 -17.32 -0.98
N ALA A 203 -1.99 -17.54 -2.22
CA ALA A 203 -1.17 -18.19 -3.25
C ALA A 203 0.07 -17.36 -3.61
N THR A 204 -0.06 -16.04 -3.68
CA THR A 204 1.07 -15.13 -3.95
C THR A 204 2.09 -15.16 -2.81
N ILE A 205 1.65 -15.15 -1.55
CA ILE A 205 2.54 -15.29 -0.38
C ILE A 205 3.30 -16.62 -0.45
N ALA A 206 2.61 -17.73 -0.75
CA ALA A 206 3.26 -19.04 -0.90
C ALA A 206 4.29 -19.06 -2.05
N LYS A 207 3.99 -18.39 -3.17
CA LYS A 207 4.92 -18.21 -4.29
C LYS A 207 6.16 -17.42 -3.86
N ILE A 208 5.99 -16.28 -3.19
CA ILE A 208 7.08 -15.43 -2.70
C ILE A 208 8.00 -16.24 -1.78
N LYS A 209 7.44 -16.97 -0.81
CA LYS A 209 8.22 -17.85 0.07
C LYS A 209 9.06 -18.86 -0.71
N THR A 210 8.45 -19.52 -1.69
CA THR A 210 9.13 -20.55 -2.50
C THR A 210 10.28 -19.95 -3.31
N TYR A 211 10.06 -18.80 -3.94
CA TYR A 211 11.11 -18.07 -4.68
C TYR A 211 12.23 -17.57 -3.76
N SER A 212 11.90 -17.04 -2.59
CA SER A 212 12.91 -16.61 -1.61
C SER A 212 13.82 -17.76 -1.18
N LYS A 213 13.23 -18.95 -0.94
CA LYS A 213 14.00 -20.16 -0.62
C LYS A 213 14.89 -20.57 -1.81
N PHE A 214 14.35 -20.54 -3.03
CA PHE A 214 15.10 -20.87 -4.23
C PHE A 214 16.32 -19.95 -4.43
N ASN A 215 16.13 -18.63 -4.34
CA ASN A 215 17.21 -17.64 -4.49
C ASN A 215 18.29 -17.81 -3.42
N THR A 216 17.91 -18.22 -2.21
CA THR A 216 18.88 -18.51 -1.13
C THR A 216 19.76 -19.70 -1.51
N LEU A 217 19.17 -20.80 -1.98
CA LEU A 217 19.90 -21.99 -2.41
C LEU A 217 20.83 -21.70 -3.60
N GLU A 218 20.38 -20.88 -4.56
CA GLU A 218 21.20 -20.48 -5.70
C GLU A 218 22.44 -19.69 -5.26
N ARG A 219 22.27 -18.70 -4.38
CA ARG A 219 23.38 -17.90 -3.83
C ARG A 219 24.36 -18.75 -3.03
N GLU A 220 23.86 -19.64 -2.18
CA GLU A 220 24.71 -20.55 -1.39
C GLU A 220 25.54 -21.47 -2.31
N ASN A 221 24.92 -22.02 -3.35
CA ASN A 221 25.60 -22.85 -4.32
C ASN A 221 26.69 -22.05 -5.09
N GLN A 222 26.36 -20.86 -5.61
CA GLN A 222 27.31 -20.01 -6.32
C GLN A 222 28.50 -19.63 -5.43
N LYS A 223 28.25 -19.24 -4.18
CA LYS A 223 29.30 -18.92 -3.21
C LYS A 223 30.22 -20.12 -2.96
N SER A 224 29.65 -21.31 -2.77
CA SER A 224 30.42 -22.54 -2.54
C SER A 224 31.33 -22.94 -3.71
N MET A 225 30.97 -22.55 -4.94
CA MET A 225 31.75 -22.84 -6.15
C MET A 225 32.87 -21.82 -6.41
N LEU A 226 32.71 -20.58 -5.91
CA LEU A 226 33.71 -19.51 -6.05
C LEU A 226 34.78 -19.52 -4.95
N GLU A 227 34.49 -20.14 -3.80
CA GLU A 227 35.43 -20.31 -2.68
C GLU A 227 36.31 -21.59 -2.82
N ARG A 228 36.16 -22.36 -3.90
CA ARG A 228 36.98 -23.55 -4.23
C ARG A 228 38.00 -23.22 -5.32
#